data_AF-A0A1C3NX36-F1
#
_entry.id   AF-A0A1C3NX36-F1
#
_cell.length_a   1.000
_cell.length_b   1.000
_cell.length_c   1.000
_cell.angle_alpha   90.00
_cell.angle_beta   90.00
_cell.angle_gamma   90.00
#
_symmetry.space_group_name_H-M   'P 1'
#
loop_
_entity.id
_entity.type
_entity.pdbx_description
1 polymer ?
#
loop_
_entity_poly.entity_id
_entity_poly.type
_entity_poly.pdbx_seq_one_letter_code
_entity_poly.pdbx_strand_id
1 'polypeptide(L)'
;MITWLQRLVARTFFALPESAGFAVAGGAALNVRDLVDRPTRDLDLFTSPAPGMLISAVAAAYERSAQERGWTVRRIHVTETFARLVTDTGAESLIVDIGIDSRPTRRRP
;
A
#
# COMPACT_ATOMS: atom_id res chain seq x y z
N MET A 1 -8.33 11.33 9.64
CA MET A 1 -8.53 12.27 8.51
C MET A 1 -7.59 11.84 7.39
N ILE A 2 -8.11 11.45 6.22
CA ILE A 2 -7.26 11.09 5.07
C ILE A 2 -6.61 12.35 4.50
N THR A 3 -5.32 12.26 4.19
CA THR A 3 -4.53 13.40 3.74
C THR A 3 -4.39 13.48 2.23
N TRP A 4 -3.92 14.63 1.73
CA TRP A 4 -3.70 14.82 0.30
C TRP A 4 -2.76 13.75 -0.28
N LEU A 5 -1.61 13.52 0.35
CA LEU A 5 -0.66 12.51 -0.11
C LEU A 5 -1.26 11.10 -0.13
N GLN A 6 -2.01 10.70 0.90
CA GLN A 6 -2.69 9.40 0.91
C GLN A 6 -3.70 9.26 -0.23
N ARG A 7 -4.49 10.30 -0.51
CA ARG A 7 -5.44 10.30 -1.66
C ARG A 7 -4.70 10.23 -2.99
N LEU A 8 -3.60 10.96 -3.11
CA LEU A 8 -2.81 11.02 -4.34
C LEU A 8 -2.15 9.67 -4.62
N VAL A 9 -1.52 9.06 -3.62
CA VAL A 9 -0.92 7.72 -3.73
C VAL A 9 -1.98 6.66 -4.00
N ALA A 10 -3.10 6.67 -3.27
CA ALA A 10 -4.19 5.72 -3.51
C ALA A 10 -4.75 5.85 -4.94
N ARG A 11 -4.94 7.07 -5.46
CA ARG A 11 -5.37 7.28 -6.84
C ARG A 11 -4.37 6.76 -7.87
N THR A 12 -3.07 6.97 -7.64
CA THR A 12 -2.02 6.40 -8.50
C THR A 12 -2.08 4.89 -8.50
N PHE A 13 -2.21 4.27 -7.32
CA PHE A 13 -2.31 2.83 -7.19
C PHE A 13 -3.55 2.25 -7.88
N PHE A 14 -4.74 2.82 -7.61
CA PHE A 14 -6.01 2.33 -8.18
C PHE A 14 -6.18 2.63 -9.68
N ALA A 15 -5.28 3.38 -10.30
CA ALA A 15 -5.24 3.54 -11.75
C ALA A 15 -4.55 2.36 -12.45
N LEU A 16 -3.87 1.48 -11.71
CA LEU A 16 -3.15 0.34 -12.26
C LEU A 16 -4.10 -0.84 -12.53
N PRO A 17 -3.97 -1.53 -13.67
CA PRO A 17 -4.68 -2.80 -13.89
C PRO A 17 -4.41 -3.82 -12.79
N GLU A 18 -3.19 -3.86 -12.26
CA GLU A 18 -2.75 -4.78 -11.20
C GLU A 18 -3.40 -4.50 -9.84
N SER A 19 -4.05 -3.35 -9.67
CA SER A 19 -4.79 -2.99 -8.45
C SER A 19 -6.21 -3.56 -8.41
N ALA A 20 -6.65 -4.30 -9.44
CA ALA A 20 -7.96 -4.92 -9.46
C ALA A 20 -8.15 -5.86 -8.24
N GLY A 21 -9.23 -5.64 -7.48
CA GLY A 21 -9.56 -6.41 -6.28
C GLY A 21 -8.98 -5.86 -4.97
N PHE A 22 -8.12 -4.85 -5.03
CA PHE A 22 -7.61 -4.16 -3.83
C PHE A 22 -8.62 -3.17 -3.26
N ALA A 23 -8.54 -2.97 -1.96
CA ALA A 23 -9.24 -1.95 -1.21
C ALA A 23 -8.28 -1.33 -0.18
N VAL A 24 -8.59 -0.12 0.29
CA VAL A 24 -7.86 0.48 1.41
C VAL A 24 -8.32 -0.20 2.71
N ALA A 25 -7.38 -0.76 3.48
CA ALA A 25 -7.61 -1.31 4.81
C ALA A 25 -7.07 -0.36 5.90
N GLY A 26 -7.25 -0.68 7.18
CA GLY A 26 -6.46 -0.06 8.27
C GLY A 26 -6.64 1.46 8.53
N GLY A 27 -5.81 2.00 9.45
CA GLY A 27 -6.02 3.15 10.33
C GLY A 27 -6.14 4.56 9.74
N ALA A 28 -6.50 4.76 8.47
CA ALA A 28 -7.17 6.00 8.08
C ALA A 28 -8.55 6.17 8.78
N ALA A 29 -9.05 5.07 9.39
CA ALA A 29 -10.21 5.01 10.28
C ALA A 29 -9.90 4.95 11.79
N LEU A 30 -8.66 4.73 12.24
CA LEU A 30 -8.30 4.77 13.67
C LEU A 30 -6.90 5.37 13.86
N ASN A 31 -6.89 6.61 14.36
CA ASN A 31 -5.68 7.32 14.75
C ASN A 31 -4.97 6.57 15.89
N VAL A 32 -3.69 6.26 15.73
CA VAL A 32 -2.79 6.05 16.86
C VAL A 32 -1.63 7.02 16.68
N ARG A 33 -1.60 8.00 17.58
CA ARG A 33 -0.50 8.94 17.79
C ARG A 33 0.60 8.21 18.57
N ASP A 34 1.82 8.72 18.39
CA ASP A 34 3.02 8.45 19.18
C ASP A 34 3.84 7.22 18.76
N LEU A 35 4.92 7.46 17.99
CA LEU A 35 6.32 7.11 18.35
C LEU A 35 7.36 7.21 17.20
N VAL A 36 7.21 8.09 16.21
CA VAL A 36 8.31 8.39 15.27
C VAL A 36 8.29 9.87 14.90
N ASP A 37 9.46 10.52 14.93
CA ASP A 37 9.69 11.98 14.81
C ASP A 37 9.31 12.59 13.44
N ARG A 38 8.60 11.83 12.61
CA ARG A 38 7.90 12.30 11.40
C ARG A 38 6.55 11.57 11.34
N PRO A 39 5.41 12.25 11.14
CA PRO A 39 4.13 11.60 10.94
C PRO A 39 4.10 10.92 9.56
N THR A 40 4.78 9.78 9.41
CA THR A 40 4.55 8.89 8.28
C THR A 40 3.17 8.32 8.47
N ARG A 41 2.23 8.80 7.66
CA ARG A 41 0.88 8.25 7.62
C ARG A 41 0.98 6.97 6.81
N ASP A 42 0.40 5.89 7.30
CA ASP A 42 0.42 4.63 6.57
C ASP A 42 -0.77 4.59 5.60
N LEU A 43 -0.59 3.90 4.48
CA LEU A 43 -1.64 3.54 3.53
C LEU A 43 -1.61 2.03 3.32
N ASP A 44 -2.65 1.37 3.81
CA ASP A 44 -2.81 -0.07 3.74
C ASP A 44 -3.71 -0.44 2.55
N LEU A 45 -3.20 -1.25 1.62
CA LEU A 45 -3.87 -1.67 0.39
C LEU A 45 -3.94 -3.19 0.38
N PHE A 46 -5.14 -3.74 0.60
CA PHE A 46 -5.34 -5.17 0.75
C PHE A 46 -6.36 -5.73 -0.23
N THR A 47 -6.12 -6.94 -0.69
CA THR A 47 -7.00 -7.69 -1.60
C THR A 47 -7.30 -9.07 -1.04
N SER A 48 -8.40 -9.68 -1.49
CA SER A 48 -8.60 -11.12 -1.25
C SER A 48 -7.61 -11.95 -2.09
N PRO A 49 -7.22 -13.16 -1.64
CA PRO A 49 -6.38 -14.04 -2.44
C PRO A 49 -7.01 -14.35 -3.80
N ALA A 50 -6.22 -14.28 -4.87
CA ALA A 50 -6.63 -14.67 -6.22
C ALA A 50 -5.57 -15.57 -6.89
N PRO A 51 -5.95 -16.54 -7.73
CA PRO A 51 -4.99 -17.41 -8.42
C PRO A 51 -3.98 -16.60 -9.24
N GLY A 52 -2.68 -16.91 -9.08
CA GLY A 52 -1.60 -16.25 -9.82
C GLY A 52 -1.28 -14.81 -9.38
N MET A 53 -1.93 -14.30 -8.34
CA MET A 53 -1.62 -12.97 -7.79
C MET A 53 -0.29 -12.99 -7.04
N LEU A 54 0.61 -12.07 -7.41
CA LEU A 54 1.89 -11.86 -6.74
C LEU A 54 2.00 -10.40 -6.32
N ILE A 55 2.06 -10.14 -5.01
CA ILE A 55 2.19 -8.79 -4.47
C ILE A 55 3.50 -8.12 -4.91
N SER A 56 4.56 -8.91 -5.12
CA SER A 56 5.82 -8.42 -5.70
C SER A 56 5.64 -7.81 -7.10
N ALA A 57 4.77 -8.38 -7.94
CA ALA A 57 4.47 -7.86 -9.27
C ALA A 57 3.63 -6.56 -9.18
N VAL A 58 2.64 -6.53 -8.29
CA VAL A 58 1.82 -5.33 -8.02
C VAL A 58 2.71 -4.18 -7.50
N ALA A 59 3.62 -4.47 -6.58
CA ALA A 59 4.58 -3.51 -6.05
C ALA A 59 5.52 -2.96 -7.14
N ALA A 60 5.97 -3.81 -8.07
CA ALA A 60 6.78 -3.37 -9.20
C ALA A 60 6.00 -2.48 -10.19
N ALA A 61 4.73 -2.78 -10.44
CA ALA A 61 3.86 -1.92 -11.26
C ALA A 61 3.65 -0.55 -10.61
N TYR A 62 3.39 -0.52 -9.30
CA TYR A 62 3.28 0.72 -8.54
C TYR A 62 4.57 1.54 -8.56
N GLU A 63 5.73 0.91 -8.36
CA GLU A 63 7.03 1.57 -8.44
C GLU A 63 7.24 2.24 -9.81
N ARG A 64 6.96 1.54 -10.92
CA ARG A 64 7.07 2.12 -12.27
C ARG A 64 6.17 3.36 -12.43
N SER A 65 4.92 3.27 -12.01
CA SER A 65 3.98 4.40 -12.09
C SER A 65 4.40 5.59 -11.22
N ALA A 66 4.98 5.32 -10.05
CA ALA A 66 5.53 6.35 -9.19
C ALA A 66 6.76 7.03 -9.83
N GLN A 67 7.65 6.26 -10.46
CA GLN A 67 8.82 6.78 -11.18
C GLN A 67 8.44 7.67 -12.36
N GLU A 68 7.41 7.30 -13.13
CA GLU A 68 6.86 8.13 -14.22
C GLU A 68 6.36 9.50 -13.75
N ARG A 69 6.03 9.61 -12.45
CA ARG A 69 5.59 10.84 -11.78
C ARG A 69 6.74 11.61 -11.11
N GLY A 70 7.97 11.12 -11.23
CA GLY A 70 9.15 11.68 -10.56
C GLY A 70 9.23 11.37 -9.06
N TRP A 71 8.48 10.38 -8.57
CA TRP A 71 8.54 9.96 -7.17
C TRP A 71 9.58 8.86 -6.98
N THR A 72 10.14 8.76 -5.77
CA THR A 72 11.01 7.66 -5.39
C THR A 72 10.24 6.64 -4.56
N VAL A 73 10.34 5.36 -4.91
CA VAL A 73 9.79 4.28 -4.09
C VAL A 73 10.93 3.43 -3.57
N ARG A 74 11.04 3.30 -2.24
CA ARG A 74 11.98 2.40 -1.59
C ARG A 74 11.26 1.15 -1.09
N ARG A 75 11.73 -0.02 -1.52
CA ARG A 75 11.29 -1.31 -0.98
C ARG A 75 11.93 -1.53 0.39
N ILE A 76 11.09 -1.60 1.44
CA ILE A 76 11.56 -1.94 2.79
C ILE A 76 11.49 -3.45 3.00
N HIS A 77 10.39 -4.06 2.53
CA HIS A 77 10.18 -5.50 2.59
C HIS A 77 9.25 -5.91 1.44
N VAL A 78 9.56 -6.99 0.73
CA VAL A 78 8.73 -7.50 -0.37
C VAL A 78 8.77 -9.03 -0.37
N THR A 79 7.59 -9.63 -0.41
CA THR A 79 7.35 -11.07 -0.59
C THR A 79 6.27 -11.26 -1.66
N GLU A 80 5.90 -12.51 -1.91
CA GLU A 80 4.81 -12.84 -2.84
C GLU A 80 3.42 -12.42 -2.31
N THR A 81 3.26 -12.28 -1.00
CA THR A 81 1.96 -12.01 -0.36
C THR A 81 1.88 -10.66 0.36
N PHE A 82 3.00 -9.94 0.49
CA PHE A 82 3.06 -8.67 1.19
C PHE A 82 4.23 -7.79 0.70
N ALA A 83 4.03 -6.49 0.64
CA ALA A 83 5.09 -5.51 0.37
C ALA A 83 4.90 -4.26 1.24
N ARG A 84 5.97 -3.81 1.89
CA ARG A 84 6.07 -2.51 2.55
C ARG A 84 7.01 -1.61 1.77
N LEU A 85 6.47 -0.48 1.31
CA LEU A 85 7.16 0.50 0.49
C LEU A 85 7.17 1.86 1.18
N VAL A 86 8.20 2.66 0.94
CA VAL A 86 8.18 4.09 1.27
C VAL A 86 8.13 4.87 -0.03
N THR A 87 7.04 5.60 -0.25
CA THR A 87 6.87 6.50 -1.39
C THR A 87 7.28 7.90 -0.96
N ASP A 88 8.22 8.50 -1.66
CA ASP A 88 8.70 9.86 -1.45
C ASP A 88 8.37 10.71 -2.68
N THR A 89 7.64 11.80 -2.46
CA THR A 89 7.23 12.76 -3.50
C THR A 89 8.16 13.98 -3.59
N GLY A 90 9.22 14.02 -2.80
CA GLY A 90 10.11 15.18 -2.60
C GLY A 90 9.62 16.17 -1.55
N ALA A 91 8.30 16.27 -1.35
CA ALA A 91 7.68 17.14 -0.34
C ALA A 91 7.32 16.41 0.96
N GLU A 92 6.75 15.20 0.82
CA GLU A 92 6.33 14.34 1.91
C GLU A 92 6.57 12.87 1.53
N SER A 93 6.70 12.01 2.54
CA SER A 93 6.81 10.55 2.37
C SER A 93 5.67 9.80 3.06
N LEU A 94 5.32 8.66 2.48
CA LEU A 94 4.21 7.80 2.89
C LEU A 94 4.67 6.34 2.93
N ILE A 95 4.31 5.62 3.99
CA ILE A 95 4.46 4.16 4.02
C ILE A 95 3.24 3.56 3.31
N VAL A 96 3.50 2.64 2.38
CA VAL A 96 2.47 1.95 1.60
C VAL A 96 2.65 0.45 1.84
N ASP A 97 1.67 -0.14 2.50
CA ASP A 97 1.58 -1.57 2.71
C ASP A 97 0.62 -2.15 1.69
N ILE A 98 1.08 -3.14 0.93
CA ILE A 98 0.31 -3.85 -0.09
C ILE A 98 0.28 -5.31 0.34
N GLY A 99 -0.90 -5.91 0.46
CA GLY A 99 -0.97 -7.28 0.98
C GLY A 99 -2.22 -8.05 0.59
N ILE A 100 -2.18 -9.36 0.83
CA ILE A 100 -3.35 -10.22 0.75
C ILE A 100 -4.00 -10.27 2.14
N ASP A 101 -5.30 -9.96 2.22
CA ASP A 101 -6.11 -10.05 3.44
C ASP A 101 -6.22 -11.52 3.86
N SER A 102 -5.38 -11.92 4.81
CA SER A 102 -5.44 -13.22 5.47
C SER A 102 -6.48 -13.18 6.58
N ARG A 103 -7.76 -12.97 6.24
CA ARG A 103 -8.83 -13.25 7.20
C ARG A 103 -8.62 -14.68 7.72
N PRO A 104 -8.56 -14.91 9.03
CA PRO A 104 -8.53 -16.26 9.55
C PRO A 104 -9.78 -16.95 9.01
N THR A 105 -9.61 -17.96 8.15
CA THR A 105 -10.73 -18.80 7.74
C THR A 105 -11.32 -19.34 9.02
N ARG A 106 -12.53 -18.90 9.38
CA ARG A 106 -13.29 -19.49 10.46
C ARG A 106 -13.50 -20.94 10.05
N ARG A 107 -12.66 -21.84 10.57
CA ARG A 107 -12.77 -23.28 10.36
C ARG A 107 -14.15 -23.63 10.92
N ARG A 108 -15.14 -23.85 10.06
CA ARG A 108 -16.42 -24.40 10.51
C ARG A 108 -16.13 -25.80 11.05
N PRO A 109 -16.69 -26.17 12.22
CA PRO A 109 -16.52 -27.50 12.79
C PRO A 109 -17.07 -28.58 11.85
#